data_AF-A0A7C8Z0W6-F1
#
_entry.id   AF-A0A7C8Z0W6-F1
#
_cell.length_a   1.000
_cell.length_b   1.000
_cell.length_c   1.000
_cell.angle_alpha   90.00
_cell.angle_beta   90.00
_cell.angle_gamma   90.00
#
_symmetry.space_group_name_H-M   'P 1'
#
loop_
_entity.id
_entity.type
_entity.pdbx_description
1 polymer ?
#
loop_
_entity_poly.entity_id
_entity_poly.type
_entity_poly.pdbx_seq_one_letter_code
_entity_poly.pdbx_strand_id
1 'polypeptide(L)'
;DILKIASTRCCNISLNLGILIKYTMAKIYDICAFILTLGVLCFSCCISSKHWNEFSDQSALLSLKDSITEDPYGILTHNWTANTSVCNWFGVYCGVLHRRVTALDLGG
;
A
#
# COMPACT_ATOMS: atom_id res chain seq x y z
N ASP A 1 -24.19 -14.54 61.46
CA ASP A 1 -24.72 -14.68 60.08
C ASP A 1 -23.67 -15.13 59.07
N ILE A 2 -23.48 -16.44 58.94
CA ILE A 2 -22.64 -17.07 57.89
C ILE A 2 -23.18 -16.75 56.48
N LEU A 3 -24.51 -16.60 56.36
CA LEU A 3 -25.20 -16.25 55.12
C LEU A 3 -24.80 -14.87 54.57
N LYS A 4 -24.57 -13.86 55.44
CA LYS A 4 -24.11 -12.53 55.02
C LYS A 4 -22.69 -12.58 54.46
N ILE A 5 -21.80 -13.36 55.09
CA ILE A 5 -20.41 -13.53 54.63
C ILE A 5 -20.36 -14.28 53.29
N ALA A 6 -21.20 -15.30 53.09
CA ALA A 6 -21.31 -16.01 51.81
C ALA A 6 -21.85 -15.10 50.70
N SER A 7 -22.89 -14.31 50.98
CA SER A 7 -23.47 -13.34 50.04
C SER A 7 -22.46 -12.27 49.61
N THR A 8 -21.70 -11.70 50.55
CA THR A 8 -20.67 -10.70 50.25
C THR A 8 -19.51 -11.29 49.44
N ARG A 9 -19.09 -12.54 49.73
CA ARG A 9 -18.04 -13.21 48.94
C ARG A 9 -18.51 -13.53 47.52
N CYS A 10 -19.74 -14.01 47.32
CA CYS A 10 -20.29 -14.24 45.98
C CYS A 10 -20.45 -12.94 45.16
N CYS A 11 -20.90 -11.85 45.79
CA CYS A 11 -21.01 -10.54 45.12
C CYS A 11 -19.63 -9.98 44.73
N ASN A 12 -18.62 -10.09 45.60
CA ASN A 12 -17.24 -9.67 45.30
C ASN A 12 -16.56 -10.55 44.24
N ILE A 13 -16.84 -11.85 44.21
CA ILE A 13 -16.37 -12.76 43.15
C ILE A 13 -17.03 -12.39 41.81
N SER A 14 -18.34 -12.13 41.79
CA SER A 14 -19.07 -11.70 40.60
C SER A 14 -18.58 -10.34 40.06
N LEU A 15 -18.34 -9.37 40.95
CA LEU A 15 -17.77 -8.06 40.60
C LEU A 15 -16.34 -8.19 40.04
N ASN A 16 -15.47 -8.96 40.69
CA ASN A 16 -14.10 -9.20 40.20
C ASN A 16 -14.09 -9.94 38.86
N LEU A 17 -14.97 -10.93 38.68
CA LEU A 17 -15.10 -11.65 37.42
C LEU A 17 -15.62 -10.73 36.30
N GLY A 18 -16.60 -9.87 36.59
CA GLY A 18 -17.12 -8.89 35.65
C GLY A 18 -16.10 -7.81 35.24
N ILE A 19 -15.26 -7.37 36.19
CA ILE A 19 -14.14 -6.44 35.92
C ILE A 19 -13.07 -7.13 35.08
N LEU A 20 -12.71 -8.38 35.41
CA LEU A 20 -11.71 -9.15 34.67
C LEU A 20 -12.17 -9.44 33.23
N ILE A 21 -13.44 -9.80 33.04
CA ILE A 21 -14.02 -10.01 31.70
C ILE A 21 -14.02 -8.70 30.90
N LYS A 22 -14.40 -7.56 31.49
CA LYS A 22 -14.33 -6.27 30.78
C LYS A 22 -12.89 -5.90 30.41
N TYR A 23 -11.94 -6.15 31.32
CA TYR A 23 -10.52 -5.92 31.08
C TYR A 23 -9.97 -6.80 29.97
N THR A 24 -10.29 -8.10 29.96
CA THR A 24 -9.83 -9.02 28.90
C THR A 24 -10.45 -8.67 27.56
N MET A 25 -11.74 -8.33 27.49
CA MET A 25 -12.40 -7.92 26.25
C MET A 25 -11.84 -6.62 25.69
N ALA A 26 -11.55 -5.63 26.54
CA ALA A 26 -10.89 -4.38 26.12
C ALA A 26 -9.48 -4.64 25.57
N LYS A 27 -8.69 -5.49 26.26
CA LYS A 27 -7.35 -5.88 25.79
C LYS A 27 -7.41 -6.66 24.47
N ILE A 28 -8.37 -7.55 24.29
CA ILE A 28 -8.59 -8.28 23.03
C ILE A 28 -8.96 -7.31 21.91
N TYR A 29 -9.87 -6.37 22.16
CA TYR A 29 -10.25 -5.34 21.19
C TYR A 29 -9.06 -4.48 20.76
N ASP A 30 -8.25 -4.00 21.70
CA ASP A 30 -7.04 -3.22 21.40
C ASP A 30 -6.03 -4.01 20.57
N ILE A 31 -5.80 -5.29 20.90
CA ILE A 31 -4.92 -6.18 20.13
C ILE A 31 -5.47 -6.40 18.71
N CYS A 32 -6.75 -6.68 18.56
CA CYS A 32 -7.39 -6.84 17.25
C CYS A 32 -7.32 -5.55 16.43
N ALA A 33 -7.59 -4.39 17.03
CA ALA A 33 -7.49 -3.08 16.38
C ALA A 33 -6.05 -2.79 15.91
N PHE A 34 -5.04 -3.15 16.71
CA PHE A 34 -3.64 -3.02 16.33
C PHE A 34 -3.26 -3.96 15.18
N ILE A 35 -3.71 -5.21 15.21
CA ILE A 35 -3.48 -6.17 14.10
C ILE A 35 -4.17 -5.70 12.82
N LEU A 36 -5.41 -5.19 12.92
CA LEU A 36 -6.16 -4.67 11.77
C LEU A 36 -5.48 -3.44 11.17
N THR A 37 -5.01 -2.50 12.01
CA THR A 37 -4.30 -1.30 11.52
C THR A 37 -2.96 -1.65 10.88
N LEU A 38 -2.18 -2.56 11.47
CA LEU A 38 -0.95 -3.08 10.86
C LEU A 38 -1.23 -3.78 9.52
N GLY A 39 -2.30 -4.56 9.42
CA GLY A 39 -2.72 -5.21 8.19
C GLY A 39 -3.04 -4.21 7.06
N VAL A 40 -3.79 -3.14 7.37
CA VAL A 40 -4.13 -2.08 6.41
C VAL A 40 -2.90 -1.29 5.95
N LEU A 41 -1.97 -0.99 6.87
CA LEU A 41 -0.71 -0.33 6.54
C LEU A 41 0.16 -1.20 5.62
N CYS A 42 0.24 -2.49 5.90
CA CYS A 42 0.98 -3.45 5.07
C CYS A 42 0.41 -3.53 3.65
N PHE A 43 -0.92 -3.62 3.52
CA PHE A 43 -1.58 -3.67 2.22
C PHE A 43 -1.33 -2.41 1.38
N SER A 44 -1.34 -1.22 2.01
CA SER A 44 -1.09 0.06 1.33
C SER A 44 0.34 0.20 0.81
N CYS A 45 1.33 -0.36 1.52
CA CYS A 45 2.73 -0.36 1.09
C CYS A 45 2.94 -1.18 -0.19
N CYS A 46 2.30 -2.35 -0.29
CA CYS A 46 2.40 -3.25 -1.45
C CYS A 46 1.83 -2.64 -2.75
N ILE A 47 0.84 -1.76 -2.64
CA ILE A 47 0.26 -1.06 -3.80
C ILE A 47 1.23 0.03 -4.30
N SER A 48 1.88 0.73 -3.37
CA SER A 48 2.83 1.80 -3.69
C SER A 48 3.99 1.30 -4.54
N SER A 49 4.48 0.07 -4.30
CA SER A 49 5.61 -0.53 -5.02
C SER A 49 5.42 -0.59 -6.53
N LYS A 50 4.18 -0.73 -7.01
CA LYS A 50 3.86 -0.76 -8.44
C LYS A 50 3.93 0.63 -9.07
N HIS A 51 3.45 1.65 -8.35
CA HIS A 51 3.49 3.05 -8.79
C HIS A 51 4.93 3.61 -8.81
N TRP A 52 5.77 3.20 -7.85
CA TRP A 52 7.17 3.62 -7.81
C TRP A 52 7.98 3.16 -9.03
N ASN A 53 7.72 1.95 -9.54
CA ASN A 53 8.44 1.43 -10.71
C ASN A 53 8.09 2.23 -11.97
N GLU A 54 6.82 2.53 -12.18
CA GLU A 54 6.37 3.35 -13.30
C GLU A 54 6.95 4.77 -13.21
N PHE A 55 6.97 5.37 -12.02
CA PHE A 55 7.57 6.69 -11.80
C PHE A 55 9.09 6.70 -12.07
N SER A 56 9.79 5.64 -11.65
CA SER A 56 11.22 5.47 -11.92
C SER A 56 11.48 5.37 -13.43
N ASP A 57 10.77 4.47 -14.11
CA ASP A 57 10.92 4.25 -15.56
C ASP A 57 10.55 5.52 -16.34
N GLN A 58 9.52 6.25 -15.91
CA GLN A 58 9.11 7.54 -16.48
C GLN A 58 10.23 8.58 -16.40
N SER A 59 10.82 8.78 -15.23
CA SER A 59 11.89 9.77 -15.04
C SER A 59 13.14 9.47 -15.89
N ALA A 60 13.50 8.19 -16.01
CA ALA A 60 14.62 7.75 -16.83
C ALA A 60 14.36 8.00 -18.33
N LEU A 61 13.16 7.68 -18.81
CA LEU A 61 12.80 7.90 -20.21
C LEU A 61 12.63 9.38 -20.57
N LEU A 62 12.14 10.22 -19.65
CA LEU A 62 12.12 11.67 -19.86
C LEU A 62 13.55 12.24 -19.92
N SER A 63 14.47 11.74 -19.09
CA SER A 63 15.88 12.12 -19.16
C SER A 63 16.52 11.69 -20.50
N LEU A 64 16.15 10.51 -20.99
CA LEU A 64 16.56 10.04 -22.31
C LEU A 64 16.00 10.95 -23.42
N LYS A 65 14.71 11.30 -23.35
CA LYS A 65 14.07 12.24 -24.28
C LYS A 65 14.84 13.55 -24.35
N ASP A 66 15.20 14.13 -23.21
CA ASP A 66 15.95 15.40 -23.16
C ASP A 66 17.38 15.27 -23.74
N SER A 67 17.95 14.07 -23.72
CA SER A 67 19.28 13.79 -24.31
C SER A 67 19.25 13.57 -25.83
N ILE A 68 18.08 13.29 -26.42
CA ILE A 68 17.92 13.06 -27.85
C ILE A 68 17.70 14.41 -28.54
N THR A 69 18.72 14.89 -29.25
CA THR A 69 18.68 16.20 -29.93
C THR A 69 18.04 16.14 -31.32
N GLU A 70 18.00 14.97 -31.94
CA GLU A 70 17.49 14.75 -33.30
C GLU A 70 16.23 13.87 -33.24
N ASP A 71 15.07 14.51 -33.17
CA ASP A 71 13.74 13.90 -33.29
C ASP A 71 13.04 14.45 -34.53
N PRO A 72 13.48 14.04 -35.75
CA PRO A 72 13.03 14.67 -37.00
C PRO A 72 11.52 14.54 -37.26
N TYR A 73 10.87 13.57 -36.63
CA TYR A 73 9.43 13.34 -36.73
C TYR A 73 8.64 13.85 -35.51
N GLY A 74 9.31 14.37 -34.48
CA GLY A 74 8.68 14.87 -33.25
C GLY A 74 7.98 13.79 -32.42
N ILE A 75 8.23 12.51 -32.69
CA ILE A 75 7.45 11.40 -32.11
C ILE A 75 7.68 11.33 -30.60
N LEU A 76 8.93 11.42 -30.17
CA LEU A 76 9.28 11.38 -28.75
C LEU A 76 8.82 12.66 -28.05
N THR A 77 8.96 13.79 -28.73
CA THR A 77 8.57 15.11 -28.22
C THR A 77 7.07 15.18 -27.88
N HIS A 78 6.22 14.69 -28.78
CA HIS A 78 4.75 14.77 -28.67
C HIS A 78 4.12 13.61 -27.91
N ASN A 79 4.73 12.42 -27.92
CA ASN A 79 4.10 11.22 -27.35
C ASN A 79 4.54 10.96 -25.90
N TRP A 80 5.81 11.20 -25.58
CA TRP A 80 6.36 10.94 -24.24
C TRP A 80 6.07 12.14 -23.33
N THR A 81 4.94 12.07 -22.63
CA THR A 81 4.44 13.14 -21.76
C THR A 81 4.22 12.62 -20.34
N ALA A 82 4.54 13.44 -19.34
CA ALA A 82 4.46 13.05 -17.94
C ALA A 82 3.03 12.78 -17.44
N ASN A 83 2.01 13.10 -18.23
CA ASN A 83 0.59 12.96 -17.91
C ASN A 83 0.00 11.62 -18.38
N THR A 84 0.74 10.84 -19.17
CA THR A 84 0.30 9.52 -19.67
C THR A 84 1.20 8.42 -19.13
N SER A 85 0.62 7.23 -18.93
CA SER A 85 1.39 6.04 -18.51
C SER A 85 2.49 5.72 -19.52
N VAL A 86 3.69 5.42 -19.02
CA VAL A 86 4.87 5.09 -19.82
C VAL A 86 4.62 3.98 -20.83
N CYS A 87 3.82 2.96 -20.45
CA CYS A 87 3.50 1.83 -21.33
C CYS A 87 2.58 2.19 -22.50
N ASN A 88 2.00 3.38 -22.51
CA ASN A 88 1.19 3.89 -23.62
C ASN A 88 2.02 4.76 -24.56
N TRP A 89 3.30 4.98 -24.27
CA TRP A 89 4.17 5.77 -25.12
C TRP A 89 4.58 5.01 -26.38
N PHE A 90 4.72 5.73 -27.48
CA PHE A 90 5.17 5.17 -28.75
C PHE A 90 6.56 4.57 -28.59
N GLY A 91 6.74 3.36 -29.12
CA GLY A 91 8.00 2.63 -29.07
C GLY A 91 8.32 2.03 -27.70
N VAL A 92 7.48 2.22 -26.67
CA VAL A 92 7.71 1.63 -25.34
C VAL A 92 6.95 0.33 -25.20
N TYR A 93 7.67 -0.74 -24.85
CA TYR A 93 7.08 -2.05 -24.58
C TYR A 93 7.19 -2.38 -23.10
N CYS A 94 6.07 -2.71 -22.48
CA CYS A 94 6.02 -3.09 -21.08
C CYS A 94 5.73 -4.58 -20.87
N GLY A 95 6.33 -5.13 -19.82
CA GLY A 95 6.05 -6.49 -19.37
C GLY A 95 4.63 -6.63 -18.83
N VAL A 96 3.97 -7.75 -19.14
CA VAL A 96 2.56 -8.02 -18.80
C VAL A 96 2.29 -8.04 -17.29
N LEU A 97 3.22 -8.60 -16.51
CA LEU A 97 3.01 -8.84 -15.07
C LEU A 97 3.25 -7.61 -14.20
N HIS A 98 4.30 -6.84 -14.50
CA HIS A 98 4.78 -5.76 -13.63
C HIS A 98 4.68 -4.37 -14.27
N ARG A 99 4.24 -4.27 -15.53
CA ARG A 99 4.16 -3.01 -16.31
C ARG A 99 5.46 -2.19 -16.27
N ARG A 100 6.60 -2.87 -16.12
CA ARG A 100 7.92 -2.26 -16.31
C ARG A 100 8.26 -2.22 -17.78
N VAL A 101 9.03 -1.20 -18.16
CA VAL A 101 9.59 -1.12 -19.51
C VAL A 101 10.57 -2.28 -19.71
N THR A 102 10.31 -3.09 -20.74
CA THR A 102 11.12 -4.26 -21.08
C THR A 102 11.85 -4.10 -22.41
N ALA A 103 11.34 -3.26 -23.30
CA ALA A 103 12.01 -2.92 -24.55
C ALA A 103 11.63 -1.52 -25.01
N LEU A 104 12.50 -0.94 -25.83
CA LEU A 104 12.34 0.37 -26.43
C LEU A 104 12.67 0.29 -27.91
N ASP A 105 11.79 0.84 -28.74
CA ASP A 105 11.97 0.98 -30.17
C ASP A 105 11.95 2.47 -30.53
N LEU A 106 13.14 2.96 -30.91
CA LEU A 106 13.37 4.34 -31.34
C LEU A 106 13.61 4.41 -32.86
N GLY A 107 13.47 3.29 -33.57
CA GLY A 107 13.55 3.25 -35.02
C GLY A 107 12.26 3.81 -35.63
N GLY A 108 12.35 5.00 -36.21
CA GLY A 108 11.32 5.53 -37.12
C GLY A 108 11.43 4.89 -38.50
#